data_AF-A0AA88UZ24-F1
#
_entry.id   AF-A0AA88UZ24-F1
#
_cell.length_a   1.000
_cell.length_b   1.000
_cell.length_c   1.000
_cell.angle_alpha   90.00
_cell.angle_beta   90.00
_cell.angle_gamma   90.00
#
_symmetry.space_group_name_H-M   'P 1'
#
loop_
_entity.id
_entity.type
_entity.pdbx_description
1 polymer ?
#
loop_
_entity_poly.entity_id
_entity_poly.type
_entity_poly.pdbx_seq_one_letter_code
_entity_poly.pdbx_strand_id
1 'polypeptide(L)'
;MASNLTHASPFETSNPVEVSLREAFQLLNPQLKPPFPMTVPTRPEYLNLNRAILYGVLSEPNRAQIHMKHLHGIVTDGYSFFTSLLVKIVNELYPKLVDLVKVQLVWVASQMVSVAATGFDGLLVALLRRILTGDFSDGNFWLCSKLVSLFLDKWDCILEEEPSVLTSGLYTFLRLLSEHYRVSSFLKIQGLVRMEIEFCVRLLREQFYLCSRIGRDLVRLLQDLAHTPEFRAIWMDLLSNPSAFKTQGFSDILQLYHSRTSSRYFLLRITPEIETQLRFLLTYVKLGSQKRYQVWFARKFLYEPERETLVIDIVRFICCAHHPPNEIILSEVIPRWAVIGWLLTLCRKNYVEANVKLALFYDWLFFDERVDNLMNIEPAILLMVNSLPKYLDVTQTLLEFLLLLVENYDVERKDMVVQGVSSALDVIVRKGVVQSLTVLTQCDMISPFLRERLGKLVGRRESRYMEIRTDVVLQIFTW
;
A
#
# COMPACT_ATOMS: atom_id res chain seq x y z
N MET A 1 -23.01 30.95 13.33
CA MET A 1 -22.22 30.97 12.08
C MET A 1 -21.62 29.59 11.93
N ALA A 2 -21.64 28.98 10.74
CA ALA A 2 -21.00 27.69 10.52
C ALA A 2 -19.48 27.81 10.70
N SER A 3 -18.85 26.81 11.32
CA SER A 3 -17.41 26.75 11.47
C SER A 3 -16.72 26.57 10.12
N ASN A 4 -15.48 27.06 10.01
CA ASN A 4 -14.63 26.76 8.85
C ASN A 4 -14.29 25.27 8.82
N LEU A 5 -14.14 24.70 7.62
CA LEU A 5 -13.81 23.29 7.46
C LEU A 5 -12.34 23.02 7.78
N THR A 6 -11.46 23.97 7.45
CA THR A 6 -10.02 23.83 7.61
C THR A 6 -9.42 24.85 8.58
N HIS A 7 -8.25 24.50 9.12
CA HIS A 7 -7.34 25.46 9.72
C HIS A 7 -6.66 26.27 8.62
N ALA A 8 -6.87 27.59 8.59
CA ALA A 8 -6.23 28.49 7.63
C ALA A 8 -4.99 29.14 8.24
N SER A 9 -3.83 29.01 7.57
CA SER A 9 -2.65 29.81 7.88
C SER A 9 -2.76 31.21 7.22
N PRO A 10 -2.27 32.30 7.84
CA PRO A 10 -2.41 33.66 7.31
C PRO A 10 -1.85 33.87 5.90
N PHE A 11 -0.87 33.05 5.50
CA PHE A 11 -0.18 33.17 4.20
C PHE A 11 -0.63 32.13 3.17
N GLU A 12 -1.64 31.33 3.50
CA GLU A 12 -2.10 30.23 2.65
C GLU A 12 -3.28 30.64 1.79
N THR A 13 -3.22 30.33 0.49
CA THR A 13 -4.32 30.56 -0.44
C THR A 13 -5.47 29.61 -0.14
N SER A 14 -6.70 30.12 -0.27
CA SER A 14 -7.90 29.30 -0.02
C SER A 14 -8.00 28.17 -1.04
N ASN A 15 -8.26 26.94 -0.58
CA ASN A 15 -8.45 25.81 -1.48
C ASN A 15 -9.77 25.97 -2.27
N PRO A 16 -9.76 25.84 -3.61
CA PRO A 16 -10.96 26.02 -4.44
C PRO A 16 -12.14 25.11 -4.07
N VAL A 17 -11.89 23.91 -3.56
CA VAL A 17 -12.92 22.96 -3.11
C VAL A 17 -13.63 23.51 -1.88
N GLU A 18 -12.88 23.94 -0.88
CA GLU A 18 -13.47 24.51 0.34
C GLU A 18 -14.27 25.77 0.02
N VAL A 19 -13.71 26.66 -0.82
CA VAL A 19 -14.37 27.90 -1.25
C VAL A 19 -15.70 27.59 -1.93
N SER A 20 -15.70 26.69 -2.91
CA SER A 20 -16.92 26.31 -3.64
C SER A 20 -18.01 25.72 -2.73
N LEU A 21 -17.63 24.92 -1.72
CA LEU A 21 -18.58 24.37 -0.75
C LEU A 21 -19.15 25.46 0.17
N ARG A 22 -18.29 26.35 0.67
CA ARG A 22 -18.67 27.43 1.58
C ARG A 22 -19.58 28.44 0.91
N GLU A 23 -19.28 28.83 -0.33
CA GLU A 23 -20.10 29.77 -1.11
C GLU A 23 -21.48 29.17 -1.40
N ALA A 24 -21.54 27.90 -1.82
CA ALA A 24 -22.81 27.20 -2.02
C ALA A 24 -23.66 27.15 -0.74
N PHE A 25 -23.02 26.86 0.40
CA PHE A 25 -23.70 26.86 1.70
C PHE A 25 -24.23 28.24 2.08
N GLN A 26 -23.43 29.29 1.93
CA GLN A 26 -23.86 30.66 2.26
C GLN A 26 -25.03 31.12 1.38
N LEU A 27 -24.96 30.82 0.07
CA LEU A 27 -25.99 31.18 -0.90
C LEU A 27 -27.30 30.43 -0.64
N LEU A 28 -27.23 29.13 -0.33
CA LEU A 28 -28.40 28.26 -0.21
C LEU A 28 -28.86 28.01 1.24
N ASN A 29 -28.23 28.63 2.23
CA ASN A 29 -28.58 28.47 3.65
C ASN A 29 -30.10 28.59 3.97
N PRO A 30 -30.87 29.50 3.35
CA PRO A 30 -32.32 29.56 3.56
C PRO A 30 -33.06 28.27 3.12
N GLN A 31 -32.56 27.59 2.08
CA GLN A 31 -33.14 26.37 1.52
C GLN A 31 -32.71 25.10 2.28
N LEU A 32 -31.72 25.19 3.18
CA LEU A 32 -31.23 24.05 3.96
C LEU A 32 -32.05 23.78 5.24
N LYS A 33 -33.17 24.49 5.43
CA LYS A 33 -34.06 24.32 6.58
C LYS A 33 -35.45 23.87 6.13
N PRO A 34 -36.12 22.99 6.89
CA PRO A 34 -37.51 22.65 6.62
C PRO A 34 -38.43 23.88 6.67
N PRO A 35 -39.51 23.91 5.87
CA PRO A 35 -39.90 22.89 4.90
C PRO A 35 -39.02 22.93 3.64
N PHE A 36 -38.65 21.76 3.13
CA PHE A 36 -37.85 21.66 1.90
C PHE A 36 -38.72 21.85 0.66
N PRO A 37 -38.19 22.45 -0.43
CA PRO A 37 -38.90 22.55 -1.69
C PRO A 37 -39.30 21.18 -2.23
N MET A 38 -40.53 21.04 -2.70
CA MET A 38 -41.04 19.81 -3.33
C MET A 38 -40.71 19.72 -4.83
N THR A 39 -40.10 20.75 -5.39
CA THR A 39 -39.72 20.83 -6.81
C THR A 39 -38.46 20.03 -7.06
N VAL A 40 -38.45 19.21 -8.13
CA VAL A 40 -37.26 18.50 -8.57
C VAL A 40 -36.21 19.54 -9.04
N PRO A 41 -35.02 19.58 -8.43
CA PRO A 41 -34.00 20.56 -8.79
C PRO A 41 -33.49 20.32 -10.21
N THR A 42 -33.23 21.39 -10.95
CA THR A 42 -32.47 21.32 -12.20
C THR A 42 -31.05 20.82 -11.92
N ARG A 43 -30.32 20.35 -12.95
CA ARG A 43 -28.96 19.84 -12.76
C ARG A 43 -28.01 20.84 -12.07
N PRO A 44 -27.94 22.14 -12.44
CA PRO A 44 -27.10 23.10 -11.74
C PRO A 44 -27.51 23.32 -10.27
N GLU A 45 -28.82 23.37 -10.00
CA GLU A 45 -29.36 23.48 -8.64
C GLU A 45 -29.00 22.25 -7.80
N TYR A 46 -29.15 21.04 -8.36
CA TYR A 46 -28.76 19.79 -7.71
C TYR A 46 -27.29 19.80 -7.27
N LEU A 47 -26.38 20.22 -8.16
CA LEU A 47 -24.95 20.28 -7.85
C LEU A 47 -24.64 21.29 -6.73
N ASN A 48 -25.23 22.49 -6.78
CA ASN A 48 -25.01 23.50 -5.75
C ASN A 48 -25.65 23.12 -4.41
N LEU A 49 -26.82 22.48 -4.45
CA LEU A 49 -27.50 22.01 -3.26
C LEU A 49 -26.72 20.88 -2.59
N ASN A 50 -26.14 19.93 -3.35
CA ASN A 50 -25.24 18.91 -2.82
C ASN A 50 -24.00 19.52 -2.13
N ARG A 51 -23.38 20.54 -2.74
CA ARG A 51 -22.25 21.27 -2.13
C ARG A 51 -22.64 21.94 -0.81
N ALA A 52 -23.79 22.61 -0.80
CA ALA A 52 -24.32 23.29 0.37
C ALA A 52 -24.66 22.30 1.49
N ILE A 53 -25.39 21.22 1.18
CA ILE A 53 -25.71 20.14 2.11
C ILE A 53 -24.43 19.53 2.67
N LEU A 54 -23.44 19.23 1.83
CA LEU A 54 -22.19 18.63 2.29
C LEU A 54 -21.46 19.54 3.29
N TYR A 55 -21.33 20.83 2.98
CA TYR A 55 -20.76 21.80 3.92
C TYR A 55 -21.55 21.84 5.23
N GLY A 56 -22.89 21.84 5.16
CA GLY A 56 -23.78 21.80 6.32
C GLY A 56 -23.59 20.55 7.18
N VAL A 57 -23.53 19.36 6.56
CA VAL A 57 -23.28 18.08 7.24
C VAL A 57 -21.95 18.11 7.99
N LEU A 58 -20.92 18.69 7.39
CA LEU A 58 -19.56 18.73 7.96
C LEU A 58 -19.39 19.80 9.04
N SER A 59 -20.09 20.94 8.93
CA SER A 59 -19.90 22.10 9.82
C SER A 59 -20.98 22.26 10.90
N GLU A 60 -22.15 21.64 10.76
CA GLU A 60 -23.28 21.75 11.70
C GLU A 60 -23.73 20.37 12.24
N PRO A 61 -22.97 19.73 13.16
CA PRO A 61 -23.29 18.39 13.67
C PRO A 61 -24.73 18.24 14.19
N ASN A 62 -25.23 19.25 14.90
CA ASN A 62 -26.59 19.28 15.46
C ASN A 62 -27.69 19.27 14.39
N ARG A 63 -27.37 19.60 13.13
CA ARG A 63 -28.29 19.61 12.00
C ARG A 63 -27.93 18.58 10.94
N ALA A 64 -26.89 17.78 11.14
CA ALA A 64 -26.40 16.83 10.15
C ALA A 64 -27.51 15.87 9.69
N GLN A 65 -28.35 15.37 10.59
CA GLN A 65 -29.49 14.52 10.23
C GLN A 65 -30.53 15.24 9.35
N ILE A 66 -30.75 16.53 9.56
CA ILE A 66 -31.68 17.33 8.75
C ILE A 66 -31.10 17.50 7.34
N HIS A 67 -29.81 17.80 7.25
CA HIS A 67 -29.09 17.90 5.97
C HIS A 67 -29.09 16.56 5.21
N MET A 68 -28.90 15.44 5.92
CA MET A 68 -28.99 14.10 5.32
C MET A 68 -30.40 13.78 4.81
N LYS A 69 -31.46 14.10 5.58
CA LYS A 69 -32.84 13.95 5.12
C LYS A 69 -33.11 14.77 3.84
N HIS A 70 -32.56 15.98 3.76
CA HIS A 70 -32.66 16.78 2.55
C HIS A 70 -31.95 16.10 1.37
N LEU A 71 -30.73 15.59 1.57
CA LEU A 71 -30.00 14.84 0.55
C LEU A 71 -30.82 13.67 0.02
N HIS A 72 -31.36 12.83 0.91
CA HIS A 72 -32.18 11.69 0.53
C HIS A 72 -33.41 12.08 -0.28
N GLY A 73 -34.01 13.25 -0.01
CA GLY A 73 -35.18 13.74 -0.73
C GLY A 73 -34.89 14.26 -2.15
N ILE A 74 -33.64 14.63 -2.45
CA ILE A 74 -33.26 15.22 -3.75
C ILE A 74 -32.43 14.30 -4.64
N VAL A 75 -31.90 13.20 -4.10
CA VAL A 75 -30.92 12.35 -4.79
C VAL A 75 -31.53 11.67 -6.01
N THR A 76 -30.82 11.77 -7.13
CA THR A 76 -31.19 11.20 -8.43
C THR A 76 -30.07 10.39 -9.09
N ASP A 77 -28.85 10.43 -8.54
CA ASP A 77 -27.64 9.84 -9.11
C ASP A 77 -27.01 8.76 -8.20
N GLY A 78 -27.80 8.15 -7.32
CA GLY A 78 -27.29 7.17 -6.35
C GLY A 78 -26.23 7.76 -5.41
N TYR A 79 -26.32 9.06 -5.10
CA TYR A 79 -25.35 9.82 -4.30
C TYR A 79 -23.97 9.98 -4.95
N SER A 80 -23.79 9.60 -6.21
CA SER A 80 -22.48 9.58 -6.88
C SER A 80 -21.73 10.91 -6.79
N PHE A 81 -22.40 12.03 -7.08
CA PHE A 81 -21.77 13.34 -6.98
C PHE A 81 -21.39 13.70 -5.54
N PHE A 82 -22.27 13.42 -4.57
CA PHE A 82 -22.02 13.68 -3.15
C PHE A 82 -20.81 12.89 -2.64
N THR A 83 -20.75 11.60 -2.96
CA THR A 83 -19.61 10.73 -2.61
C THR A 83 -18.32 11.20 -3.29
N SER A 84 -18.38 11.65 -4.54
CA SER A 84 -17.20 12.19 -5.24
C SER A 84 -16.66 13.45 -4.56
N LEU A 85 -17.53 14.32 -4.01
CA LEU A 85 -17.12 15.49 -3.24
C LEU A 85 -16.46 15.08 -1.92
N LEU A 86 -17.01 14.08 -1.22
CA LEU A 86 -16.39 13.52 0.00
C LEU A 86 -14.99 12.99 -0.26
N VAL A 87 -14.81 12.21 -1.34
CA VAL A 87 -13.50 11.72 -1.78
C VAL A 87 -12.54 12.88 -2.03
N LYS A 88 -13.02 13.94 -2.70
CA LYS A 88 -12.21 15.14 -2.98
C LYS A 88 -11.79 15.86 -1.70
N ILE A 89 -12.69 16.02 -0.73
CA ILE A 89 -12.39 16.59 0.60
C ILE A 89 -11.34 15.74 1.33
N VAL A 90 -11.52 14.42 1.37
CA VAL A 90 -10.53 13.52 1.99
C VAL A 90 -9.18 13.68 1.28
N ASN A 91 -9.18 13.78 -0.04
CA ASN A 91 -7.95 13.80 -0.81
C ASN A 91 -7.14 15.09 -0.65
N GLU A 92 -7.82 16.23 -0.72
CA GLU A 92 -7.19 17.56 -0.80
C GLU A 92 -7.14 18.30 0.53
N LEU A 93 -8.11 18.06 1.43
CA LEU A 93 -8.30 18.90 2.62
C LEU A 93 -8.00 18.18 3.94
N TYR A 94 -8.03 16.85 3.99
CA TYR A 94 -7.97 16.06 5.24
C TYR A 94 -6.88 16.50 6.25
N PRO A 95 -5.62 16.74 5.84
CA PRO A 95 -4.57 17.15 6.79
C PRO A 95 -4.87 18.47 7.52
N LYS A 96 -5.72 19.32 6.92
CA LYS A 96 -6.07 20.65 7.43
C LYS A 96 -7.45 20.70 8.06
N LEU A 97 -8.27 19.64 7.93
CA LEU A 97 -9.61 19.62 8.50
C LEU A 97 -9.54 19.79 10.01
N VAL A 98 -10.44 20.61 10.55
CA VAL A 98 -10.63 20.71 12.00
C VAL A 98 -11.20 19.38 12.53
N ASP A 99 -10.94 19.06 13.80
CA ASP A 99 -11.26 17.74 14.35
C ASP A 99 -12.75 17.40 14.31
N LEU A 100 -13.61 18.39 14.57
CA LEU A 100 -15.06 18.21 14.45
C LEU A 100 -15.48 17.78 13.03
N VAL A 101 -14.83 18.33 12.01
CA VAL A 101 -15.13 18.01 10.61
C VAL A 101 -14.62 16.62 10.25
N LYS A 102 -13.48 16.18 10.80
CA LYS A 102 -13.01 14.80 10.63
C LYS A 102 -14.02 13.80 11.23
N VAL A 103 -14.56 14.10 12.41
CA VAL A 103 -15.61 13.27 13.03
C VAL A 103 -16.86 13.19 12.14
N GLN A 104 -17.34 14.34 11.67
CA GLN A 104 -18.50 14.39 10.76
C GLN A 104 -18.23 13.68 9.42
N LEU A 105 -17.01 13.78 8.90
CA LEU A 105 -16.59 13.14 7.64
C LEU A 105 -16.67 11.61 7.74
N VAL A 106 -16.20 11.04 8.83
CA VAL A 106 -16.32 9.59 9.09
C VAL A 106 -17.77 9.19 9.32
N TRP A 107 -18.55 10.01 10.03
CA TRP A 107 -19.97 9.76 10.24
C TRP A 107 -20.75 9.72 8.92
N VAL A 108 -20.56 10.71 8.05
CA VAL A 108 -21.25 10.75 6.75
C VAL A 108 -20.76 9.64 5.82
N ALA A 109 -19.49 9.23 5.90
CA ALA A 109 -19.02 8.04 5.18
C ALA A 109 -19.79 6.77 5.60
N SER A 110 -20.05 6.59 6.90
CA SER A 110 -20.91 5.48 7.38
C SER A 110 -22.35 5.59 6.87
N GLN A 111 -22.89 6.81 6.72
CA GLN A 111 -24.20 7.01 6.09
C GLN A 111 -24.19 6.61 4.61
N MET A 112 -23.14 6.96 3.86
CA MET A 112 -22.99 6.57 2.45
C MET A 112 -22.91 5.05 2.27
N VAL A 113 -22.22 4.34 3.16
CA VAL A 113 -22.24 2.86 3.16
C VAL A 113 -23.65 2.34 3.45
N SER A 114 -24.35 2.93 4.43
CA SER A 114 -25.69 2.46 4.84
C SER A 114 -26.75 2.57 3.74
N VAL A 115 -26.54 3.43 2.75
CA VAL A 115 -27.45 3.61 1.60
C VAL A 115 -26.88 3.04 0.31
N ALA A 116 -25.81 2.25 0.38
CA ALA A 116 -25.08 1.70 -0.77
C ALA A 116 -24.78 2.78 -1.84
N ALA A 117 -24.32 3.96 -1.39
CA ALA A 117 -24.06 5.09 -2.26
C ALA A 117 -23.01 4.75 -3.33
N THR A 118 -23.28 5.09 -4.59
CA THR A 118 -22.33 4.83 -5.68
C THR A 118 -20.96 5.45 -5.37
N GLY A 119 -19.91 4.62 -5.38
CA GLY A 119 -18.53 5.02 -5.11
C GLY A 119 -18.13 5.09 -3.63
N PHE A 120 -18.92 4.54 -2.70
CA PHE A 120 -18.56 4.54 -1.27
C PHE A 120 -17.26 3.77 -0.99
N ASP A 121 -16.94 2.76 -1.80
CA ASP A 121 -15.70 1.99 -1.76
C ASP A 121 -14.48 2.91 -1.96
N GLY A 122 -14.54 3.81 -2.95
CA GLY A 122 -13.52 4.82 -3.21
C GLY A 122 -13.35 5.79 -2.06
N LEU A 123 -14.44 6.14 -1.37
CA LEU A 123 -14.41 6.97 -0.15
C LEU A 123 -13.71 6.25 1.00
N LEU A 124 -14.03 4.98 1.23
CA LEU A 124 -13.37 4.17 2.27
C LEU A 124 -11.88 3.98 1.95
N VAL A 125 -11.51 3.74 0.70
CA VAL A 125 -10.10 3.68 0.26
C VAL A 125 -9.41 5.02 0.51
N ALA A 126 -10.04 6.15 0.16
CA ALA A 126 -9.46 7.47 0.39
C ALA A 126 -9.21 7.73 1.89
N LEU A 127 -10.11 7.29 2.77
CA LEU A 127 -9.96 7.39 4.23
C LEU A 127 -8.88 6.43 4.76
N LEU A 128 -8.81 5.18 4.29
CA LEU A 128 -7.76 4.23 4.66
C LEU A 128 -6.36 4.76 4.31
N ARG A 129 -6.24 5.48 3.18
CA ARG A 129 -5.03 6.17 2.74
C ARG A 129 -4.63 7.37 3.60
N ARG A 130 -5.43 7.74 4.60
CA ARG A 130 -5.08 8.78 5.58
C ARG A 130 -4.41 8.22 6.83
N ILE A 131 -4.50 6.91 7.04
CA ILE A 131 -3.79 6.28 8.14
C ILE A 131 -2.32 6.17 7.79
N LEU A 132 -1.46 6.75 8.64
CA LEU A 132 -0.02 6.67 8.51
C LEU A 132 0.56 5.53 9.35
N THR A 133 1.45 4.78 8.73
CA THR A 133 2.33 3.80 9.37
C THR A 133 3.36 4.52 10.25
N GLY A 134 3.64 3.98 11.44
CA GLY A 134 4.57 4.57 12.40
C GLY A 134 4.10 5.89 13.05
N ASP A 135 2.85 6.29 12.84
CA ASP A 135 2.23 7.44 13.51
C ASP A 135 1.36 6.96 14.69
N PHE A 136 1.85 7.15 15.91
CA PHE A 136 1.16 6.77 17.14
C PHE A 136 0.40 7.93 17.79
N SER A 137 0.06 8.97 17.03
CA SER A 137 -0.77 10.06 17.53
C SER A 137 -2.22 9.60 17.77
N ASP A 138 -2.89 10.28 18.69
CA ASP A 138 -4.30 10.03 19.02
C ASP A 138 -5.22 10.15 17.80
N GLY A 139 -4.92 11.08 16.89
CA GLY A 139 -5.68 11.26 15.66
C GLY A 139 -5.57 10.07 14.70
N ASN A 140 -4.37 9.48 14.58
CA ASN A 140 -4.16 8.31 13.73
C ASN A 140 -4.84 7.07 14.34
N PHE A 141 -4.67 6.82 15.64
CA PHE A 141 -5.37 5.73 16.35
C PHE A 141 -6.89 5.87 16.31
N TRP A 142 -7.40 7.09 16.48
CA TRP A 142 -8.83 7.37 16.37
C TRP A 142 -9.36 7.00 14.98
N LEU A 143 -8.66 7.38 13.91
CA LEU A 143 -9.08 7.05 12.55
C LEU A 143 -9.06 5.54 12.32
N CYS A 144 -8.01 4.83 12.76
CA CYS A 144 -7.95 3.36 12.71
C CYS A 144 -9.16 2.74 13.39
N SER A 145 -9.45 3.17 14.63
CA SER A 145 -10.58 2.67 15.42
C SER A 145 -11.92 2.91 14.75
N LYS A 146 -12.13 4.10 14.15
CA LYS A 146 -13.39 4.39 13.48
C LYS A 146 -13.55 3.63 12.18
N LEU A 147 -12.49 3.45 11.39
CA LEU A 147 -12.59 2.70 10.14
C LEU A 147 -12.76 1.21 10.39
N VAL A 148 -12.02 0.61 11.34
CA VAL A 148 -12.20 -0.83 11.65
C VAL A 148 -13.59 -1.10 12.22
N SER A 149 -14.11 -0.22 13.10
CA SER A 149 -15.50 -0.30 13.58
C SER A 149 -16.48 -0.23 12.42
N LEU A 150 -16.31 0.73 11.51
CA LEU A 150 -17.18 0.85 10.33
C LEU A 150 -17.19 -0.44 9.49
N PHE A 151 -16.02 -1.04 9.23
CA PHE A 151 -15.93 -2.31 8.50
C PHE A 151 -16.63 -3.47 9.22
N LEU A 152 -16.52 -3.54 10.55
CA LEU A 152 -17.21 -4.56 11.35
C LEU A 152 -18.72 -4.32 11.40
N ASP A 153 -19.14 -3.08 11.65
CA ASP A 153 -20.54 -2.67 11.81
C ASP A 153 -21.33 -2.74 10.50
N LYS A 154 -20.66 -2.54 9.36
CA LYS A 154 -21.26 -2.54 8.01
C LYS A 154 -20.84 -3.74 7.18
N TRP A 155 -20.35 -4.81 7.84
CA TRP A 155 -19.77 -5.98 7.20
C TRP A 155 -20.63 -6.54 6.06
N ASP A 156 -21.89 -6.86 6.34
CA ASP A 156 -22.77 -7.54 5.38
C ASP A 156 -23.03 -6.67 4.13
N CYS A 157 -23.32 -5.39 4.35
CA CYS A 157 -23.53 -4.42 3.27
C CYS A 157 -22.28 -4.25 2.39
N ILE A 158 -21.10 -4.14 3.01
CA ILE A 158 -19.85 -4.01 2.24
C ILE A 158 -19.55 -5.30 1.48
N LEU A 159 -19.79 -6.47 2.09
CA LEU A 159 -19.54 -7.76 1.47
C LEU A 159 -20.45 -8.02 0.27
N GLU A 160 -21.70 -7.58 0.33
CA GLU A 160 -22.69 -7.73 -0.74
C GLU A 160 -22.44 -6.74 -1.90
N GLU A 161 -22.25 -5.46 -1.58
CA GLU A 161 -22.18 -4.39 -2.58
C GLU A 161 -20.77 -4.22 -3.16
N GLU A 162 -19.74 -4.09 -2.32
CA GLU A 162 -18.38 -3.74 -2.73
C GLU A 162 -17.30 -4.55 -1.97
N PRO A 163 -17.28 -5.89 -2.09
CA PRO A 163 -16.40 -6.77 -1.29
C PRO A 163 -14.91 -6.49 -1.50
N SER A 164 -14.54 -5.83 -2.60
CA SER A 164 -13.15 -5.50 -2.90
C SER A 164 -12.52 -4.56 -1.87
N VAL A 165 -13.31 -3.66 -1.26
CA VAL A 165 -12.82 -2.70 -0.27
C VAL A 165 -12.48 -3.36 1.07
N LEU A 166 -13.08 -4.51 1.40
CA LEU A 166 -12.67 -5.33 2.54
C LEU A 166 -11.20 -5.77 2.41
N THR A 167 -10.76 -6.11 1.20
CA THR A 167 -9.36 -6.48 0.96
C THR A 167 -8.42 -5.28 1.13
N SER A 168 -8.89 -4.06 0.83
CA SER A 168 -8.15 -2.83 1.13
C SER A 168 -8.04 -2.57 2.63
N GLY A 169 -9.11 -2.82 3.37
CA GLY A 169 -9.11 -2.82 4.84
C GLY A 169 -8.12 -3.85 5.38
N LEU A 170 -8.17 -5.11 4.91
CA LEU A 170 -7.29 -6.19 5.36
C LEU A 170 -5.81 -5.84 5.14
N TYR A 171 -5.45 -5.41 3.92
CA TYR A 171 -4.07 -5.02 3.60
C TYR A 171 -3.59 -3.88 4.53
N THR A 172 -4.48 -2.93 4.80
CA THR A 172 -4.21 -1.80 5.69
C THR A 172 -3.97 -2.26 7.13
N PHE A 173 -4.91 -3.01 7.70
CA PHE A 173 -4.87 -3.36 9.12
C PHE A 173 -3.84 -4.45 9.44
N LEU A 174 -3.58 -5.42 8.55
CA LEU A 174 -2.46 -6.35 8.75
C LEU A 174 -1.12 -5.59 8.86
N ARG A 175 -0.92 -4.58 8.01
CA ARG A 175 0.30 -3.77 8.02
C ARG A 175 0.43 -2.94 9.29
N LEU A 176 -0.65 -2.34 9.78
CA LEU A 176 -0.64 -1.50 10.99
C LEU A 176 -0.49 -2.33 12.26
N LEU A 177 -1.14 -3.49 12.27
CA LEU A 177 -1.20 -4.36 13.43
C LEU A 177 0.19 -4.87 13.86
N SER A 178 1.11 -5.07 12.91
CA SER A 178 2.49 -5.48 13.23
C SER A 178 3.24 -4.44 14.08
N GLU A 179 2.80 -3.19 14.07
CA GLU A 179 3.32 -2.10 14.89
C GLU A 179 2.47 -1.88 16.14
N HIS A 180 1.14 -1.82 15.99
CA HIS A 180 0.23 -1.64 17.13
C HIS A 180 0.40 -2.75 18.16
N TYR A 181 0.66 -3.98 17.73
CA TYR A 181 0.90 -5.10 18.64
C TYR A 181 2.18 -4.91 19.48
N ARG A 182 3.24 -4.32 18.91
CA ARG A 182 4.50 -4.04 19.64
C ARG A 182 4.33 -3.00 20.74
N VAL A 183 3.39 -2.08 20.57
CA VAL A 183 3.05 -1.05 21.54
C VAL A 183 1.76 -1.37 22.33
N SER A 184 1.19 -2.58 22.18
CA SER A 184 -0.08 -3.00 22.79
C SER A 184 -0.07 -3.05 24.33
N SER A 185 1.11 -2.97 24.96
CA SER A 185 1.25 -2.82 26.40
C SER A 185 0.64 -1.51 26.93
N PHE A 186 0.42 -0.51 26.07
CA PHE A 186 -0.36 0.68 26.41
C PHE A 186 -1.86 0.36 26.41
N LEU A 187 -2.49 0.45 27.60
CA LEU A 187 -3.92 0.20 27.81
C LEU A 187 -4.83 0.94 26.80
N LYS A 188 -4.40 2.12 26.35
CA LYS A 188 -5.16 2.98 25.43
C LYS A 188 -5.47 2.34 24.08
N ILE A 189 -4.63 1.44 23.57
CA ILE A 189 -4.77 0.89 22.21
C ILE A 189 -5.19 -0.59 22.19
N GLN A 190 -5.34 -1.24 23.34
CA GLN A 190 -5.72 -2.65 23.41
C GLN A 190 -7.08 -2.92 22.76
N GLY A 191 -8.04 -2.01 22.97
CA GLY A 191 -9.35 -2.09 22.30
C GLY A 191 -9.23 -2.02 20.78
N LEU A 192 -8.36 -1.13 20.26
CA LEU A 192 -8.09 -1.02 18.83
C LEU A 192 -7.46 -2.30 18.27
N VAL A 193 -6.38 -2.79 18.90
CA VAL A 193 -5.69 -4.01 18.48
C VAL A 193 -6.65 -5.20 18.42
N ARG A 194 -7.54 -5.33 19.42
CA ARG A 194 -8.57 -6.39 19.42
C ARG A 194 -9.50 -6.28 18.21
N MET A 195 -10.00 -5.08 17.90
CA MET A 195 -10.87 -4.88 16.73
C MET A 195 -10.13 -5.15 15.41
N GLU A 196 -8.87 -4.76 15.30
CA GLU A 196 -8.04 -5.02 14.12
C GLU A 196 -7.79 -6.53 13.92
N ILE A 197 -7.50 -7.26 15.00
CA ILE A 197 -7.38 -8.73 14.99
C ILE A 197 -8.71 -9.35 14.57
N GLU A 198 -9.81 -8.96 15.20
CA GLU A 198 -11.15 -9.49 14.92
C GLU A 198 -11.50 -9.31 13.43
N PHE A 199 -11.35 -8.10 12.90
CA PHE A 199 -11.61 -7.81 11.50
C PHE A 199 -10.73 -8.63 10.55
N CYS A 200 -9.40 -8.66 10.77
CA CYS A 200 -8.47 -9.37 9.89
C CYS A 200 -8.69 -10.88 9.91
N VAL A 201 -8.86 -11.46 11.11
CA VAL A 201 -9.09 -12.90 11.29
C VAL A 201 -10.43 -13.29 10.69
N ARG A 202 -11.50 -12.52 10.93
CA ARG A 202 -12.82 -12.77 10.33
C ARG A 202 -12.72 -12.84 8.80
N LEU A 203 -12.09 -11.86 8.16
CA LEU A 203 -11.97 -11.86 6.70
C LEU A 203 -11.12 -13.02 6.17
N LEU A 204 -9.99 -13.30 6.83
CA LEU A 204 -9.11 -14.41 6.45
C LEU A 204 -9.77 -15.77 6.64
N ARG A 205 -10.64 -15.94 7.63
CA ARG A 205 -11.30 -17.22 7.92
C ARG A 205 -12.61 -17.42 7.15
N GLU A 206 -13.39 -16.37 6.97
CA GLU A 206 -14.73 -16.45 6.36
C GLU A 206 -14.70 -16.16 4.85
N GLN A 207 -13.78 -15.30 4.38
CA GLN A 207 -13.77 -14.79 3.00
C GLN A 207 -12.36 -14.87 2.37
N PHE A 208 -11.66 -15.99 2.58
CA PHE A 208 -10.28 -16.14 2.12
C PHE A 208 -10.12 -16.01 0.59
N TYR A 209 -11.12 -16.42 -0.19
CA TYR A 209 -11.10 -16.22 -1.65
C TYR A 209 -10.94 -14.74 -2.04
N LEU A 210 -11.52 -13.80 -1.27
CA LEU A 210 -11.27 -12.37 -1.46
C LEU A 210 -9.84 -12.00 -1.05
N CYS A 211 -9.38 -12.50 0.09
CA CYS A 211 -8.05 -12.22 0.63
C CYS A 211 -6.95 -12.65 -0.35
N SER A 212 -7.10 -13.82 -0.98
CA SER A 212 -6.13 -14.39 -1.94
C SER A 212 -5.89 -13.49 -3.16
N ARG A 213 -6.85 -12.60 -3.51
CA ARG A 213 -6.70 -11.61 -4.59
C ARG A 213 -5.68 -10.51 -4.28
N ILE A 214 -5.26 -10.38 -3.02
CA ILE A 214 -4.12 -9.51 -2.66
C ILE A 214 -2.84 -10.04 -3.33
N GLY A 215 -2.68 -11.35 -3.44
CA GLY A 215 -1.46 -11.97 -3.97
C GLY A 215 -0.34 -12.06 -2.93
N ARG A 216 0.90 -12.17 -3.40
CA ARG A 216 2.08 -12.50 -2.60
C ARG A 216 2.32 -11.57 -1.41
N ASP A 217 1.99 -10.28 -1.49
CA ASP A 217 2.19 -9.37 -0.36
C ASP A 217 1.27 -9.71 0.83
N LEU A 218 0.19 -10.47 0.65
CA LEU A 218 -0.57 -11.01 1.78
C LEU A 218 0.34 -11.87 2.67
N VAL A 219 1.16 -12.73 2.07
CA VAL A 219 2.10 -13.58 2.80
C VAL A 219 3.13 -12.75 3.55
N ARG A 220 3.67 -11.70 2.90
CA ARG A 220 4.60 -10.75 3.55
C ARG A 220 3.99 -10.12 4.80
N LEU A 221 2.75 -9.64 4.70
CA LEU A 221 2.05 -9.00 5.83
C LEU A 221 1.72 -9.99 6.95
N LEU A 222 1.34 -11.23 6.62
CA LEU A 222 1.08 -12.27 7.61
C LEU A 222 2.35 -12.72 8.34
N GLN A 223 3.50 -12.74 7.65
CA GLN A 223 4.79 -13.07 8.27
C GLN A 223 5.09 -12.12 9.45
N ASP A 224 4.80 -10.83 9.30
CA ASP A 224 5.07 -9.83 10.34
C ASP A 224 4.23 -10.07 11.61
N LEU A 225 3.15 -10.85 11.49
CA LEU A 225 2.19 -11.18 12.55
C LEU A 225 2.30 -12.63 13.04
N ALA A 226 3.21 -13.44 12.51
CA ALA A 226 3.31 -14.88 12.84
C ALA A 226 3.57 -15.15 14.34
N HIS A 227 4.05 -14.16 15.09
CA HIS A 227 4.25 -14.24 16.53
C HIS A 227 2.93 -14.18 17.32
N THR A 228 1.90 -13.54 16.78
CA THR A 228 0.57 -13.37 17.39
C THR A 228 -0.24 -14.67 17.29
N PRO A 229 -0.92 -15.14 18.36
CA PRO A 229 -1.56 -16.46 18.40
C PRO A 229 -2.57 -16.72 17.27
N GLU A 230 -3.43 -15.74 16.97
CA GLU A 230 -4.49 -15.85 15.97
C GLU A 230 -3.91 -16.01 14.55
N PHE A 231 -2.88 -15.21 14.23
CA PHE A 231 -2.21 -15.26 12.93
C PHE A 231 -1.26 -16.45 12.82
N ARG A 232 -0.70 -16.92 13.94
CA ARG A 232 0.04 -18.19 13.97
C ARG A 232 -0.86 -19.36 13.56
N ALA A 233 -2.09 -19.41 14.07
CA ALA A 233 -3.04 -20.43 13.67
C ALA A 233 -3.36 -20.34 12.17
N ILE A 234 -3.56 -19.13 11.63
CA ILE A 234 -3.76 -18.91 10.18
C ILE A 234 -2.53 -19.39 9.38
N TRP A 235 -1.32 -19.09 9.86
CA TRP A 235 -0.08 -19.50 9.22
C TRP A 235 0.07 -21.03 9.16
N MET A 236 -0.25 -21.73 10.26
CA MET A 236 -0.24 -23.19 10.29
C MET A 236 -1.23 -23.78 9.30
N ASP A 237 -2.44 -23.21 9.19
CA ASP A 237 -3.42 -23.68 8.22
C ASP A 237 -2.99 -23.38 6.77
N LEU A 238 -2.34 -22.24 6.50
CA LEU A 238 -1.81 -21.92 5.16
C LEU A 238 -0.78 -22.94 4.68
N LEU A 239 0.06 -23.44 5.58
CA LEU A 239 1.13 -24.38 5.25
C LEU A 239 0.68 -25.84 5.26
N SER A 240 -0.18 -26.22 6.21
CA SER A 240 -0.46 -27.63 6.52
C SER A 240 -1.93 -28.04 6.39
N ASN A 241 -2.87 -27.09 6.36
CA ASN A 241 -4.30 -27.39 6.19
C ASN A 241 -5.05 -26.34 5.34
N PRO A 242 -4.73 -26.19 4.04
CA PRO A 242 -5.35 -25.18 3.17
C PRO A 242 -6.88 -25.32 3.07
N SER A 243 -7.42 -26.52 3.32
CA SER A 243 -8.86 -26.80 3.33
C SER A 243 -9.63 -26.01 4.40
N ALA A 244 -8.96 -25.57 5.48
CA ALA A 244 -9.54 -24.76 6.55
C ALA A 244 -10.13 -23.43 6.05
N PHE A 245 -9.61 -22.90 4.94
CA PHE A 245 -10.06 -21.64 4.34
C PHE A 245 -11.30 -21.77 3.45
N LYS A 246 -11.79 -23.00 3.23
CA LYS A 246 -13.01 -23.31 2.45
C LYS A 246 -13.08 -22.59 1.09
N THR A 247 -11.93 -22.35 0.48
CA THR A 247 -11.82 -21.61 -0.79
C THR A 247 -11.56 -22.58 -1.91
N GLN A 248 -12.48 -22.64 -2.87
CA GLN A 248 -12.36 -23.53 -4.02
C GLN A 248 -11.08 -23.22 -4.81
N GLY A 249 -10.31 -24.26 -5.12
CA GLY A 249 -9.06 -24.14 -5.87
C GLY A 249 -7.85 -23.68 -5.06
N PHE A 250 -8.01 -23.27 -3.79
CA PHE A 250 -6.88 -22.99 -2.92
C PHE A 250 -6.33 -24.29 -2.31
N SER A 251 -5.09 -24.64 -2.65
CA SER A 251 -4.47 -25.91 -2.21
C SER A 251 -3.07 -25.77 -1.65
N ASP A 252 -2.35 -24.69 -1.94
CA ASP A 252 -1.00 -24.46 -1.44
C ASP A 252 -0.66 -22.96 -1.46
N ILE A 253 0.15 -22.53 -0.50
CA ILE A 253 0.67 -21.16 -0.39
C ILE A 253 1.40 -20.68 -1.66
N LEU A 254 1.96 -21.59 -2.47
CA LEU A 254 2.55 -21.32 -3.78
C LEU A 254 1.61 -20.53 -4.70
N GLN A 255 0.30 -20.74 -4.60
CA GLN A 255 -0.67 -19.98 -5.40
C GLN A 255 -0.67 -18.50 -5.02
N LEU A 256 -0.46 -18.17 -3.74
CA LEU A 256 -0.28 -16.78 -3.31
C LEU A 256 1.06 -16.23 -3.77
N TYR A 257 2.14 -17.00 -3.66
CA TYR A 257 3.47 -16.56 -4.10
C TYR A 257 3.52 -16.22 -5.60
N HIS A 258 2.88 -17.01 -6.45
CA HIS A 258 2.82 -16.75 -7.90
C HIS A 258 1.79 -15.68 -8.27
N SER A 259 0.85 -15.34 -7.37
CA SER A 259 -0.13 -14.28 -7.61
C SER A 259 0.49 -12.91 -7.35
N ARG A 260 0.64 -12.12 -8.41
CA ARG A 260 1.17 -10.76 -8.31
C ARG A 260 0.23 -9.84 -7.53
N THR A 261 0.80 -9.08 -6.60
CA THR A 261 0.07 -8.02 -5.88
C THR A 261 -0.25 -6.84 -6.80
N SER A 262 -1.53 -6.47 -6.88
CA SER A 262 -1.97 -5.27 -7.61
C SER A 262 -1.41 -3.99 -6.99
N SER A 263 -1.01 -3.03 -7.84
CA SER A 263 -0.41 -1.76 -7.40
C SER A 263 -1.30 -0.92 -6.49
N ARG A 264 -2.63 -1.14 -6.56
CA ARG A 264 -3.62 -0.48 -5.69
C ARG A 264 -3.34 -0.70 -4.21
N TYR A 265 -2.78 -1.85 -3.82
CA TYR A 265 -2.51 -2.15 -2.42
C TYR A 265 -1.33 -1.35 -1.87
N PHE A 266 -0.28 -1.12 -2.67
CA PHE A 266 0.85 -0.27 -2.26
C PHE A 266 0.44 1.18 -2.07
N LEU A 267 -0.51 1.68 -2.88
CA LEU A 267 -1.09 3.01 -2.72
C LEU A 267 -1.85 3.16 -1.39
N LEU A 268 -2.40 2.08 -0.82
CA LEU A 268 -3.12 2.16 0.45
C LEU A 268 -2.21 2.62 1.59
N ARG A 269 -0.92 2.30 1.55
CA ARG A 269 0.05 2.62 2.62
C ARG A 269 0.80 3.92 2.38
N ILE A 270 0.53 4.58 1.26
CA ILE A 270 1.11 5.87 0.90
C ILE A 270 0.00 6.93 0.91
N THR A 271 0.13 7.94 1.77
CA THR A 271 -0.82 9.06 1.75
C THR A 271 -0.70 9.82 0.43
N PRO A 272 -1.78 10.46 -0.06
CA PRO A 272 -1.71 11.22 -1.30
C PRO A 272 -0.65 12.34 -1.31
N GLU A 273 -0.30 12.89 -0.15
CA GLU A 273 0.79 13.86 -0.06
C GLU A 273 2.17 13.22 -0.27
N ILE A 274 2.42 12.08 0.38
CA ILE A 274 3.65 11.31 0.19
C ILE A 274 3.77 10.87 -1.27
N GLU A 275 2.69 10.34 -1.85
CA GLU A 275 2.63 9.95 -3.26
C GLU A 275 3.01 11.12 -4.17
N THR A 276 2.41 12.29 -3.96
CA THR A 276 2.67 13.48 -4.76
C THR A 276 4.15 13.88 -4.70
N GLN A 277 4.74 13.91 -3.51
CA GLN A 277 6.15 14.29 -3.35
C GLN A 277 7.12 13.25 -3.92
N LEU A 278 6.84 11.95 -3.74
CA LEU A 278 7.65 10.88 -4.31
C LEU A 278 7.57 10.87 -5.84
N ARG A 279 6.37 11.00 -6.41
CA ARG A 279 6.19 11.11 -7.86
C ARG A 279 6.88 12.36 -8.40
N PHE A 280 6.79 13.49 -7.70
CA PHE A 280 7.51 14.70 -8.12
C PHE A 280 9.02 14.47 -8.17
N LEU A 281 9.58 13.86 -7.11
CA LEU A 281 10.99 13.50 -7.04
C LEU A 281 11.40 12.60 -8.21
N LEU A 282 10.62 11.56 -8.50
CA LEU A 282 10.93 10.54 -9.51
C LEU A 282 10.53 10.90 -10.95
N THR A 283 9.89 12.06 -11.17
CA THR A 283 9.41 12.50 -12.49
C THR A 283 10.09 13.79 -12.96
N TYR A 284 10.45 14.68 -12.04
CA TYR A 284 10.89 16.04 -12.40
C TYR A 284 12.25 16.44 -11.83
N VAL A 285 12.75 15.78 -10.78
CA VAL A 285 13.99 16.20 -10.11
C VAL A 285 15.19 15.58 -10.79
N LYS A 286 16.11 16.41 -11.27
CA LYS A 286 17.37 15.95 -11.87
C LYS A 286 18.30 15.30 -10.85
N LEU A 287 18.98 14.24 -11.27
CA LEU A 287 20.08 13.64 -10.52
C LEU A 287 21.18 14.69 -10.27
N GLY A 288 21.70 14.74 -9.04
CA GLY A 288 22.58 15.78 -8.53
C GLY A 288 21.85 16.92 -7.81
N SER A 289 20.56 17.15 -8.08
CA SER A 289 19.76 18.23 -7.49
C SER A 289 18.79 17.76 -6.40
N GLN A 290 18.79 16.46 -6.06
CA GLN A 290 17.80 15.86 -5.15
C GLN A 290 17.94 16.24 -3.68
N LYS A 291 19.12 16.69 -3.22
CA LYS A 291 19.46 16.79 -1.78
C LYS A 291 18.42 17.56 -0.97
N ARG A 292 17.97 18.71 -1.48
CA ARG A 292 16.99 19.56 -0.77
C ARG A 292 15.63 18.88 -0.66
N TYR A 293 15.17 18.23 -1.74
CA TYR A 293 13.90 17.49 -1.77
C TYR A 293 13.92 16.30 -0.81
N GLN A 294 15.03 15.55 -0.79
CA GLN A 294 15.24 14.43 0.14
C GLN A 294 15.20 14.90 1.59
N VAL A 295 15.91 15.99 1.93
CA VAL A 295 15.91 16.56 3.29
C VAL A 295 14.51 17.01 3.70
N TRP A 296 13.78 17.69 2.81
CA TRP A 296 12.41 18.12 3.09
C TRP A 296 11.46 16.96 3.30
N PHE A 297 11.53 15.95 2.44
CA PHE A 297 10.71 14.75 2.55
C PHE A 297 11.00 14.01 3.85
N ALA A 298 12.27 13.74 4.16
CA ALA A 298 12.66 13.05 5.38
C ALA A 298 12.26 13.82 6.62
N ARG A 299 12.48 15.15 6.66
CA ARG A 299 12.08 15.98 7.79
C ARG A 299 10.57 15.94 8.02
N LYS A 300 9.78 15.88 6.94
CA LYS A 300 8.32 15.90 7.03
C LYS A 300 7.72 14.55 7.41
N PHE A 301 8.23 13.45 6.85
CA PHE A 301 7.57 12.14 6.95
C PHE A 301 8.35 11.08 7.71
N LEU A 302 9.68 11.19 7.83
CA LEU A 302 10.57 10.14 8.34
C LEU A 302 11.46 10.59 9.51
N TYR A 303 11.21 11.78 10.08
CA TYR A 303 12.08 12.34 11.12
C TYR A 303 11.96 11.59 12.45
N GLU A 304 10.73 11.28 12.84
CA GLU A 304 10.39 10.56 14.07
C GLU A 304 10.87 9.10 14.01
N PRO A 305 11.54 8.56 15.05
CA PRO A 305 12.08 7.19 15.06
C PRO A 305 11.05 6.07 14.79
N GLU A 306 9.79 6.33 15.07
CA GLU A 306 8.67 5.41 14.88
C GLU A 306 8.25 5.35 13.40
N ARG A 307 8.41 6.44 12.66
CA ARG A 307 8.06 6.54 11.23
C ARG A 307 9.08 5.91 10.29
N GLU A 308 10.16 5.36 10.84
CA GLU A 308 11.20 4.65 10.07
C GLU A 308 10.62 3.45 9.30
N THR A 309 9.62 2.78 9.86
CA THR A 309 8.95 1.61 9.24
C THR A 309 8.19 1.96 7.96
N LEU A 310 7.81 3.23 7.78
CA LEU A 310 7.18 3.73 6.54
C LEU A 310 8.10 3.58 5.33
N VAL A 311 9.42 3.51 5.53
CA VAL A 311 10.39 3.27 4.45
C VAL A 311 10.09 1.96 3.71
N ILE A 312 9.61 0.92 4.43
CA ILE A 312 9.24 -0.38 3.86
C ILE A 312 8.14 -0.18 2.80
N ASP A 313 7.09 0.56 3.17
CA ASP A 313 5.94 0.83 2.31
C ASP A 313 6.30 1.75 1.14
N ILE A 314 7.19 2.73 1.36
CA ILE A 314 7.74 3.59 0.30
C ILE A 314 8.54 2.76 -0.73
N VAL A 315 9.38 1.83 -0.28
CA VAL A 315 10.15 0.98 -1.20
C VAL A 315 9.23 0.08 -2.03
N ARG A 316 8.19 -0.54 -1.41
CA ARG A 316 7.18 -1.29 -2.18
C ARG A 316 6.48 -0.41 -3.20
N PHE A 317 6.11 0.83 -2.84
CA PHE A 317 5.52 1.79 -3.77
C PHE A 317 6.44 2.13 -4.95
N ILE A 318 7.71 2.45 -4.69
CA ILE A 318 8.68 2.80 -5.75
C ILE A 318 8.89 1.62 -6.70
N CYS A 319 9.00 0.39 -6.18
CA CYS A 319 9.18 -0.79 -7.01
C CYS A 319 7.91 -1.13 -7.81
N CYS A 320 6.73 -1.07 -7.19
CA CYS A 320 5.54 -1.75 -7.72
C CYS A 320 4.38 -0.85 -8.17
N ALA A 321 4.41 0.44 -7.82
CA ALA A 321 3.35 1.40 -8.14
C ALA A 321 3.85 2.66 -8.88
N HIS A 322 5.17 2.82 -9.00
CA HIS A 322 5.79 3.87 -9.81
C HIS A 322 6.70 3.27 -10.88
N HIS A 323 6.18 3.16 -12.11
CA HIS A 323 6.92 2.71 -13.29
C HIS A 323 7.07 3.91 -14.23
N PRO A 324 8.24 4.59 -14.24
CA PRO A 324 8.48 5.71 -15.14
C PRO A 324 8.38 5.25 -16.60
N PRO A 325 7.83 6.08 -17.51
CA PRO A 325 7.89 5.79 -18.94
C PRO A 325 9.32 5.97 -19.47
N ASN A 326 9.60 5.44 -20.66
CA ASN A 326 10.95 5.38 -21.23
C ASN A 326 11.60 6.76 -21.36
N GLU A 327 10.82 7.81 -21.64
CA GLU A 327 11.34 9.18 -21.74
C GLU A 327 11.97 9.65 -20.43
N ILE A 328 11.40 9.23 -19.28
CA ILE A 328 11.95 9.56 -17.97
C ILE A 328 13.17 8.69 -17.66
N ILE A 329 13.11 7.38 -17.99
CA ILE A 329 14.23 6.45 -17.76
C ILE A 329 15.50 6.91 -18.50
N LEU A 330 15.35 7.44 -19.71
CA LEU A 330 16.45 7.92 -20.56
C LEU A 330 16.83 9.40 -20.30
N SER A 331 16.23 10.04 -19.29
CA SER A 331 16.47 11.44 -18.94
C SER A 331 17.48 11.60 -17.79
N GLU A 332 17.73 12.85 -17.41
CA GLU A 332 18.55 13.21 -16.25
C GLU A 332 17.80 13.13 -14.91
N VAL A 333 16.54 12.67 -14.89
CA VAL A 333 15.75 12.54 -13.66
C VAL A 333 16.40 11.53 -12.71
N ILE A 334 16.34 11.78 -11.40
CA ILE A 334 16.87 10.85 -10.40
C ILE A 334 16.21 9.47 -10.55
N PRO A 335 17.00 8.40 -10.76
CA PRO A 335 16.44 7.08 -10.98
C PRO A 335 15.92 6.46 -9.68
N ARG A 336 14.97 5.52 -9.82
CA ARG A 336 14.33 4.82 -8.69
C ARG A 336 15.34 4.19 -7.73
N TRP A 337 16.38 3.54 -8.27
CA TRP A 337 17.42 2.88 -7.48
C TRP A 337 18.17 3.87 -6.58
N ALA A 338 18.40 5.11 -7.04
CA ALA A 338 19.12 6.13 -6.26
C ALA A 338 18.27 6.63 -5.09
N VAL A 339 16.95 6.75 -5.28
CA VAL A 339 16.01 7.07 -4.19
C VAL A 339 15.97 5.93 -3.17
N ILE A 340 15.93 4.68 -3.60
CA ILE A 340 15.97 3.51 -2.69
C ILE A 340 17.29 3.45 -1.92
N GLY A 341 18.43 3.72 -2.59
CA GLY A 341 19.73 3.81 -1.94
C GLY A 341 19.74 4.87 -0.83
N TRP A 342 19.18 6.06 -1.09
CA TRP A 342 18.99 7.08 -0.06
C TRP A 342 18.08 6.61 1.08
N LEU A 343 16.93 5.99 0.79
CA LEU A 343 16.01 5.48 1.81
C LEU A 343 16.65 4.44 2.73
N LEU A 344 17.52 3.57 2.21
CA LEU A 344 18.29 2.63 3.03
C LEU A 344 19.19 3.34 4.04
N THR A 345 19.79 4.48 3.67
CA THR A 345 20.61 5.28 4.61
C THR A 345 19.81 5.91 5.76
N LEU A 346 18.48 5.94 5.66
CA LEU A 346 17.61 6.45 6.72
C LEU A 346 17.26 5.38 7.76
N CYS A 347 17.53 4.10 7.48
CA CYS A 347 17.28 3.02 8.42
C CYS A 347 18.29 3.10 9.57
N ARG A 348 17.77 3.19 10.80
CA ARG A 348 18.52 3.24 12.06
C ARG A 348 18.46 1.91 12.79
N LYS A 349 17.39 1.13 12.58
CA LYS A 349 17.15 -0.16 13.26
C LYS A 349 17.39 -1.31 12.29
N ASN A 350 18.22 -2.27 12.68
CA ASN A 350 18.58 -3.42 11.85
C ASN A 350 17.37 -4.20 11.31
N TYR A 351 16.31 -4.37 12.12
CA TYR A 351 15.11 -5.07 11.66
C TYR A 351 14.33 -4.27 10.61
N VAL A 352 14.35 -2.93 10.67
CA VAL A 352 13.70 -2.09 9.65
C VAL A 352 14.48 -2.22 8.36
N GLU A 353 15.81 -2.10 8.42
CA GLU A 353 16.67 -2.26 7.26
C GLU A 353 16.49 -3.65 6.60
N ALA A 354 16.42 -4.72 7.40
CA ALA A 354 16.13 -6.07 6.91
C ALA A 354 14.77 -6.15 6.20
N ASN A 355 13.72 -5.54 6.78
CA ASN A 355 12.39 -5.51 6.14
C ASN A 355 12.36 -4.64 4.88
N VAL A 356 13.16 -3.57 4.79
CA VAL A 356 13.31 -2.76 3.58
C VAL A 356 14.01 -3.58 2.48
N LYS A 357 15.07 -4.33 2.81
CA LYS A 357 15.74 -5.24 1.88
C LYS A 357 14.80 -6.35 1.41
N LEU A 358 13.99 -6.92 2.32
CA LEU A 358 12.96 -7.88 1.94
C LEU A 358 11.93 -7.27 1.00
N ALA A 359 11.44 -6.06 1.29
CA ALA A 359 10.51 -5.35 0.42
C ALA A 359 11.09 -5.07 -0.99
N LEU A 360 12.39 -4.80 -1.07
CA LEU A 360 13.13 -4.59 -2.31
C LEU A 360 13.28 -5.88 -3.13
N PHE A 361 13.55 -7.01 -2.48
CA PHE A 361 13.74 -8.31 -3.13
C PHE A 361 12.47 -9.18 -3.20
N TYR A 362 11.33 -8.72 -2.67
CA TYR A 362 10.15 -9.59 -2.52
C TYR A 362 9.64 -10.16 -3.85
N ASP A 363 9.63 -9.33 -4.91
CA ASP A 363 9.22 -9.75 -6.25
C ASP A 363 10.26 -10.57 -7.01
N TRP A 364 11.46 -10.77 -6.43
CA TRP A 364 12.48 -11.65 -7.00
C TRP A 364 12.25 -13.12 -6.64
N LEU A 365 11.72 -13.39 -5.44
CA LEU A 365 11.71 -14.72 -4.85
C LEU A 365 10.93 -15.73 -5.69
N PHE A 366 9.79 -15.32 -6.26
CA PHE A 366 8.93 -16.17 -7.09
C PHE A 366 8.65 -15.51 -8.44
N PHE A 367 9.67 -14.84 -9.00
CA PHE A 367 9.53 -14.09 -10.25
C PHE A 367 9.18 -15.02 -11.42
N ASP A 368 8.10 -14.69 -12.13
CA ASP A 368 7.72 -15.29 -13.41
C ASP A 368 7.41 -14.20 -14.44
N GLU A 369 8.24 -14.10 -15.49
CA GLU A 369 8.13 -13.10 -16.56
C GLU A 369 6.75 -13.09 -17.26
N ARG A 370 5.98 -14.19 -17.17
CA ARG A 370 4.63 -14.26 -17.76
C ARG A 370 3.63 -13.36 -17.03
N VAL A 371 3.83 -13.12 -15.73
CA VAL A 371 2.88 -12.41 -14.86
C VAL A 371 3.51 -11.19 -14.18
N ASP A 372 4.81 -11.23 -13.93
CA ASP A 372 5.56 -10.21 -13.22
C ASP A 372 6.15 -9.15 -14.16
N ASN A 373 6.33 -7.94 -13.61
CA ASN A 373 6.89 -6.83 -14.35
C ASN A 373 8.37 -6.65 -13.99
N LEU A 374 9.23 -6.58 -15.01
CA LEU A 374 10.66 -6.25 -14.89
C LEU A 374 10.91 -5.00 -14.02
N MET A 375 10.02 -4.01 -14.12
CA MET A 375 10.10 -2.77 -13.36
C MET A 375 9.99 -2.98 -11.84
N ASN A 376 9.48 -4.12 -11.36
CA ASN A 376 9.43 -4.44 -9.94
C ASN A 376 10.80 -4.89 -9.39
N ILE A 377 11.63 -5.49 -10.25
CA ILE A 377 12.90 -6.11 -9.84
C ILE A 377 14.13 -5.26 -10.23
N GLU A 378 14.04 -4.44 -11.28
CA GLU A 378 15.16 -3.60 -11.74
C GLU A 378 15.79 -2.71 -10.66
N PRO A 379 15.06 -2.12 -9.68
CA PRO A 379 15.68 -1.12 -8.82
C PRO A 379 16.76 -1.72 -7.92
N ALA A 380 16.59 -2.99 -7.53
CA ALA A 380 17.54 -3.70 -6.67
C ALA A 380 18.88 -3.95 -7.37
N ILE A 381 18.84 -4.47 -8.60
CA ILE A 381 20.07 -4.75 -9.37
C ILE A 381 20.78 -3.47 -9.77
N LEU A 382 20.02 -2.45 -10.20
CA LEU A 382 20.60 -1.17 -10.59
C LEU A 382 21.24 -0.47 -9.39
N LEU A 383 20.64 -0.58 -8.19
CA LEU A 383 21.26 -0.07 -6.97
C LEU A 383 22.59 -0.77 -6.69
N MET A 384 22.64 -2.10 -6.77
CA MET A 384 23.88 -2.86 -6.54
C MET A 384 24.99 -2.51 -7.55
N VAL A 385 24.65 -2.41 -8.84
CA VAL A 385 25.65 -2.13 -9.89
C VAL A 385 26.12 -0.68 -9.85
N ASN A 386 25.20 0.30 -9.73
CA ASN A 386 25.56 1.71 -9.74
C ASN A 386 26.17 2.21 -8.41
N SER A 387 26.14 1.38 -7.37
CA SER A 387 26.87 1.66 -6.12
C SER A 387 28.37 1.39 -6.25
N LEU A 388 28.82 0.61 -7.23
CA LEU A 388 30.24 0.29 -7.39
C LEU A 388 31.03 1.40 -8.09
N PRO A 389 32.32 1.60 -7.72
CA PRO A 389 32.99 1.06 -6.53
C PRO A 389 32.72 1.91 -5.26
N LYS A 390 32.06 3.07 -5.41
CA LYS A 390 32.02 4.14 -4.39
C LYS A 390 31.29 3.78 -3.09
N TYR A 391 30.24 2.97 -3.19
CA TYR A 391 29.34 2.56 -2.10
C TYR A 391 29.31 1.03 -2.00
N LEU A 392 30.50 0.41 -1.97
CA LEU A 392 30.70 -1.04 -1.96
C LEU A 392 29.86 -1.76 -0.89
N ASP A 393 29.74 -1.18 0.31
CA ASP A 393 28.98 -1.77 1.43
C ASP A 393 27.51 -1.98 1.08
N VAL A 394 26.91 -1.08 0.29
CA VAL A 394 25.52 -1.21 -0.17
C VAL A 394 25.40 -2.45 -1.06
N THR A 395 26.29 -2.61 -2.03
CA THR A 395 26.31 -3.77 -2.93
C THR A 395 26.51 -5.08 -2.16
N GLN A 396 27.49 -5.13 -1.26
CA GLN A 396 27.79 -6.35 -0.50
C GLN A 396 26.62 -6.74 0.41
N THR A 397 26.04 -5.78 1.13
CA THR A 397 24.94 -6.04 2.06
C THR A 397 23.67 -6.48 1.34
N LEU A 398 23.35 -5.89 0.18
CA LEU A 398 22.20 -6.30 -0.61
C LEU A 398 22.39 -7.69 -1.23
N LEU A 399 23.59 -7.97 -1.74
CA LEU A 399 23.91 -9.27 -2.31
C LEU A 399 23.88 -10.37 -1.24
N GLU A 400 24.49 -10.12 -0.08
CA GLU A 400 24.42 -11.01 1.08
C GLU A 400 22.98 -11.29 1.48
N PHE A 401 22.14 -10.25 1.59
CA PHE A 401 20.74 -10.41 1.96
C PHE A 401 19.95 -11.24 0.93
N LEU A 402 20.14 -10.99 -0.37
CA LEU A 402 19.52 -11.81 -1.42
C LEU A 402 19.91 -13.28 -1.30
N LEU A 403 21.20 -13.57 -1.07
CA LEU A 403 21.67 -14.94 -0.88
C LEU A 403 21.10 -15.58 0.39
N LEU A 404 20.92 -14.81 1.47
CA LEU A 404 20.25 -15.29 2.68
C LEU A 404 18.77 -15.64 2.42
N LEU A 405 18.06 -14.83 1.65
CA LEU A 405 16.67 -15.13 1.25
C LEU A 405 16.58 -16.40 0.42
N VAL A 406 17.47 -16.58 -0.57
CA VAL A 406 17.50 -17.77 -1.42
C VAL A 406 17.67 -19.05 -0.60
N GLU A 407 18.44 -18.99 0.48
CA GLU A 407 18.71 -20.16 1.32
C GLU A 407 17.63 -20.41 2.37
N ASN A 408 16.96 -19.36 2.87
CA ASN A 408 16.20 -19.44 4.12
C ASN A 408 14.77 -18.89 4.06
N TYR A 409 14.30 -18.29 2.95
CA TYR A 409 12.97 -17.68 2.92
C TYR A 409 11.84 -18.70 3.08
N ASP A 410 11.86 -19.75 2.25
CA ASP A 410 10.99 -20.91 2.36
C ASP A 410 11.85 -22.15 2.08
N VAL A 411 12.24 -22.84 3.16
CA VAL A 411 13.17 -23.98 3.10
C VAL A 411 12.54 -25.17 2.39
N GLU A 412 11.23 -25.38 2.54
CA GLU A 412 10.51 -26.47 1.86
C GLU A 412 10.43 -26.24 0.36
N ARG A 413 10.29 -24.98 -0.06
CA ARG A 413 10.13 -24.57 -1.47
C ARG A 413 11.38 -23.88 -2.00
N LYS A 414 12.55 -24.18 -1.46
CA LYS A 414 13.84 -23.55 -1.80
C LYS A 414 14.12 -23.55 -3.30
N ASP A 415 13.85 -24.65 -3.99
CA ASP A 415 14.09 -24.76 -5.44
C ASP A 415 13.25 -23.75 -6.24
N MET A 416 12.04 -23.43 -5.78
CA MET A 416 11.20 -22.39 -6.39
C MET A 416 11.79 -21.01 -6.17
N VAL A 417 12.34 -20.74 -4.98
CA VAL A 417 13.02 -19.47 -4.68
C VAL A 417 14.26 -19.28 -5.54
N VAL A 418 15.08 -20.34 -5.65
CA VAL A 418 16.26 -20.37 -6.53
C VAL A 418 15.84 -20.12 -7.98
N GLN A 419 14.77 -20.78 -8.44
CA GLN A 419 14.25 -20.61 -9.80
C GLN A 419 13.75 -19.19 -10.07
N GLY A 420 13.01 -18.58 -9.13
CA GLY A 420 12.53 -17.21 -9.23
C GLY A 420 13.67 -16.21 -9.35
N VAL A 421 14.64 -16.27 -8.44
CA VAL A 421 15.81 -15.37 -8.46
C VAL A 421 16.66 -15.57 -9.72
N SER A 422 16.88 -16.82 -10.15
CA SER A 422 17.61 -17.11 -11.39
C SER A 422 16.88 -16.58 -12.63
N SER A 423 15.55 -16.69 -12.66
CA SER A 423 14.73 -16.17 -13.75
C SER A 423 14.73 -14.63 -13.77
N ALA A 424 14.68 -13.98 -12.61
CA ALA A 424 14.82 -12.53 -12.48
C ALA A 424 16.17 -12.04 -13.04
N LEU A 425 17.28 -12.67 -12.65
CA LEU A 425 18.63 -12.35 -13.14
C LEU A 425 18.75 -12.52 -14.65
N ASP A 426 18.23 -13.61 -15.20
CA ASP A 426 18.22 -13.88 -16.65
C ASP A 426 17.47 -12.80 -17.44
N VAL A 427 16.25 -12.47 -17.01
CA VAL A 427 15.42 -11.46 -17.69
C VAL A 427 16.07 -10.09 -17.61
N ILE A 428 16.66 -9.73 -16.45
CA ILE A 428 17.40 -8.48 -16.26
C ILE A 428 18.53 -8.32 -17.29
N VAL A 429 19.32 -9.37 -17.54
CA VAL A 429 20.40 -9.35 -18.54
C VAL A 429 19.84 -9.35 -19.95
N ARG A 430 18.90 -10.26 -20.24
CA ARG A 430 18.32 -10.43 -21.58
C ARG A 430 17.56 -9.18 -22.07
N LYS A 431 16.95 -8.43 -21.16
CA LYS A 431 16.25 -7.18 -21.45
C LYS A 431 17.17 -5.95 -21.37
N GLY A 432 18.46 -6.14 -21.07
CA GLY A 432 19.47 -5.08 -21.09
C GLY A 432 19.37 -4.09 -19.94
N VAL A 433 18.73 -4.44 -18.82
CA VAL A 433 18.72 -3.60 -17.60
C VAL A 433 20.14 -3.43 -17.08
N VAL A 434 20.92 -4.52 -17.11
CA VAL A 434 22.39 -4.47 -16.98
C VAL A 434 22.99 -5.25 -18.15
N GLN A 435 24.14 -4.78 -18.66
CA GLN A 435 24.80 -5.42 -19.80
C GLN A 435 25.31 -6.83 -19.47
N SER A 436 25.81 -7.03 -18.25
CA SER A 436 26.35 -8.29 -17.79
C SER A 436 26.39 -8.34 -16.26
N LEU A 437 26.23 -9.53 -15.69
CA LEU A 437 26.43 -9.77 -14.25
C LEU A 437 27.91 -9.91 -13.87
N THR A 438 28.83 -9.90 -14.84
CA THR A 438 30.28 -9.90 -14.59
C THR A 438 30.74 -8.73 -13.73
N VAL A 439 30.05 -7.58 -13.82
CA VAL A 439 30.29 -6.42 -12.96
C VAL A 439 30.12 -6.74 -11.46
N LEU A 440 29.34 -7.78 -11.12
CA LEU A 440 29.18 -8.27 -9.76
C LEU A 440 30.02 -9.53 -9.51
N THR A 441 30.01 -10.50 -10.43
CA THR A 441 30.69 -11.80 -10.22
C THR A 441 32.21 -11.74 -10.37
N GLN A 442 32.76 -10.72 -11.03
CA GLN A 442 34.20 -10.56 -11.25
C GLN A 442 34.80 -9.32 -10.56
N CYS A 443 34.00 -8.52 -9.84
CA CYS A 443 34.51 -7.36 -9.12
C CYS A 443 35.36 -7.76 -7.91
N ASP A 444 36.67 -7.57 -7.97
CA ASP A 444 37.60 -7.99 -6.93
C ASP A 444 37.39 -7.34 -5.56
N MET A 445 36.69 -6.20 -5.54
CA MET A 445 36.32 -5.50 -4.30
C MET A 445 35.18 -6.20 -3.55
N ILE A 446 34.37 -7.03 -4.23
CA ILE A 446 33.30 -7.80 -3.59
C ILE A 446 33.90 -9.06 -2.98
N SER A 447 33.47 -9.39 -1.75
CA SER A 447 33.85 -10.62 -1.05
C SER A 447 33.81 -11.84 -1.97
N PRO A 448 34.90 -12.63 -2.07
CA PRO A 448 34.96 -13.82 -2.93
C PRO A 448 33.81 -14.80 -2.70
N PHE A 449 33.38 -14.96 -1.45
CA PHE A 449 32.25 -15.81 -1.08
C PHE A 449 30.94 -15.38 -1.75
N LEU A 450 30.65 -14.08 -1.76
CA LEU A 450 29.44 -13.53 -2.38
C LEU A 450 29.51 -13.68 -3.91
N ARG A 451 30.68 -13.44 -4.51
CA ARG A 451 30.91 -13.63 -5.95
C ARG A 451 30.68 -15.07 -6.39
N GLU A 452 31.27 -16.02 -5.67
CA GLU A 452 31.15 -17.45 -5.98
C GLU A 452 29.69 -17.92 -5.87
N ARG A 453 28.98 -17.51 -4.81
CA ARG A 453 27.57 -17.87 -4.64
C ARG A 453 26.66 -17.26 -5.71
N LEU A 454 26.86 -15.99 -6.06
CA LEU A 454 26.14 -15.38 -7.17
C LEU A 454 26.45 -16.10 -8.49
N GLY A 455 27.72 -16.42 -8.73
CA GLY A 455 28.15 -17.20 -9.89
C GLY A 455 27.44 -18.55 -10.01
N LYS A 456 27.29 -19.28 -8.89
CA LYS A 456 26.53 -20.54 -8.85
C LYS A 456 25.05 -20.37 -9.21
N LEU A 457 24.41 -19.28 -8.75
CA LEU A 457 23.02 -18.99 -9.10
C LEU A 457 22.84 -18.70 -10.59
N VAL A 458 23.77 -17.93 -11.18
CA VAL A 458 23.76 -17.62 -12.61
C VAL A 458 24.08 -18.88 -13.45
N GLY A 459 25.05 -19.70 -13.01
CA GLY A 459 25.52 -20.87 -13.75
C GLY A 459 24.59 -22.10 -13.71
N ARG A 460 23.69 -22.23 -12.73
CA ARG A 460 22.75 -23.37 -12.60
C ARG A 460 21.81 -23.57 -13.80
N ARG A 461 21.72 -22.61 -14.71
CA ARG A 461 20.91 -22.72 -15.94
C ARG A 461 21.67 -23.34 -17.12
N GLU A 462 22.99 -23.20 -17.20
CA GLU A 462 23.79 -23.81 -18.28
C GLU A 462 23.70 -25.34 -18.22
N SER A 463 23.63 -25.92 -17.01
CA SER A 463 23.47 -27.37 -16.81
C SER A 463 22.08 -27.91 -17.20
N ARG A 464 20.98 -27.17 -16.95
CA ARG A 464 19.63 -27.62 -17.37
C ARG A 464 19.40 -27.54 -18.87
N TYR A 465 20.03 -26.61 -19.59
CA TYR A 465 19.97 -26.59 -21.05
C TYR A 465 20.81 -27.70 -21.70
N MET A 466 21.84 -28.21 -21.01
CA MET A 466 22.55 -29.43 -21.42
C MET A 466 21.77 -30.72 -21.06
N GLU A 467 21.11 -30.79 -19.90
CA GLU A 467 20.29 -31.96 -19.53
C GLU A 467 19.06 -32.12 -20.44
N ILE A 468 18.41 -31.03 -20.87
CA ILE A 468 17.26 -31.11 -21.79
C ILE A 468 17.66 -31.52 -23.23
N ARG A 469 18.96 -31.45 -23.56
CA ARG A 469 19.47 -31.88 -24.88
C ARG A 469 20.05 -33.29 -24.91
N THR A 470 20.11 -34.00 -23.78
CA THR A 470 20.89 -35.25 -23.71
C THR A 470 20.22 -36.45 -23.06
N ASP A 471 18.93 -36.44 -22.73
CA ASP A 471 18.26 -37.67 -22.27
C ASP A 471 16.87 -37.89 -22.88
N VAL A 472 16.88 -38.42 -24.11
CA VAL A 472 15.85 -39.34 -24.61
C VAL A 472 16.48 -40.72 -24.65
N VAL A 473 16.54 -41.43 -23.51
CA VAL A 473 16.80 -42.88 -23.46
C VAL A 473 16.11 -43.50 -22.22
N LEU A 474 15.01 -44.22 -22.49
CA LEU A 474 14.54 -45.51 -21.93
C LEU A 474 14.73 -45.89 -20.44
N GLN A 475 13.61 -46.37 -19.85
CA GLN A 475 13.47 -47.59 -18.99
C GLN A 475 13.99 -47.49 -17.51
N ILE A 476 13.47 -48.13 -16.45
CA ILE A 476 12.33 -49.02 -16.13
C ILE A 476 12.35 -49.26 -14.59
N PHE A 477 11.16 -49.52 -13.98
CA PHE A 477 10.81 -50.23 -12.72
C PHE A 477 11.52 -50.03 -11.34
N THR A 478 10.65 -49.97 -10.30
CA THR A 478 10.71 -50.60 -8.94
C THR A 478 11.83 -50.19 -7.99
N TRP A 479 11.63 -49.77 -6.73
CA TRP A 479 10.66 -50.14 -5.67
C TRP A 479 10.25 -48.92 -4.85
#